data_AF-A0A4Y6PTH2-F1
#
_entry.id   AF-A0A4Y6PTH2-F1
#
_cell.length_a   1.000
_cell.length_b   1.000
_cell.length_c   1.000
_cell.angle_alpha   90.00
_cell.angle_beta   90.00
_cell.angle_gamma   90.00
#
_symmetry.space_group_name_H-M   'P 1'
#
loop_
_entity.id
_entity.type
_entity.pdbx_description
1 polymer ?
#
loop_
_entity_poly.entity_id
_entity_poly.type
_entity_poly.pdbx_seq_one_letter_code
_entity_poly.pdbx_strand_id
1 'polypeptide(L)'
;MSDKARQTHQHQLLAGGRCGLCAERVSRTAILREAACEYCGSTLGFHDHDVLDALESRRLWWRVLGYAMVAFASFVAGAIPMLQVVVQLLALFILHVVVLRRGLVWLSPSRRILARISMKLFGAVIATMALLVNVAIAPLVGASAFILGAVGPALTALYVEGSLVILRRRLRWEAEEQPLKTAEWALPGGVMVALLVVVGSTVGAVAGTLHALSTADIPTVSEIAKTLLELAQ
;
A
#
# COMPACT_ATOMS: atom_id res chain seq x y z
N MET A 1 -3.29 -33.88 26.01
CA MET A 1 -3.53 -32.72 25.12
C MET A 1 -3.52 -33.26 23.69
N SER A 2 -4.56 -33.03 22.88
CA SER A 2 -4.60 -33.52 21.50
C SER A 2 -3.44 -32.92 20.68
N ASP A 3 -2.81 -33.68 19.79
CA ASP A 3 -1.71 -33.21 18.93
C ASP A 3 -2.07 -31.92 18.18
N LYS A 4 -3.34 -31.79 17.78
CA LYS A 4 -3.87 -30.59 17.12
C LYS A 4 -3.81 -29.34 18.02
N ALA A 5 -4.07 -29.49 19.31
CA ALA A 5 -3.96 -28.38 20.27
C ALA A 5 -2.50 -27.96 20.47
N ARG A 6 -1.57 -28.93 20.48
CA ARG A 6 -0.13 -28.66 20.58
C ARG A 6 0.39 -27.93 19.34
N GLN A 7 0.03 -28.39 18.14
CA GLN A 7 0.39 -27.72 16.88
C GLN A 7 -0.18 -26.28 16.82
N THR A 8 -1.45 -26.10 17.19
CA THR A 8 -2.08 -24.76 17.20
C THR A 8 -1.35 -23.81 18.15
N HIS A 9 -0.97 -24.28 19.33
CA HIS A 9 -0.20 -23.49 20.29
C HIS A 9 1.19 -23.14 19.76
N GLN A 10 1.88 -24.10 19.15
CA GLN A 10 3.19 -23.90 18.54
C GLN A 10 3.14 -22.84 17.42
N HIS A 11 2.12 -22.90 16.55
CA HIS A 11 1.91 -21.88 15.50
C HIS A 11 1.62 -20.50 16.08
N GLN A 12 0.90 -20.40 17.20
CA GLN A 12 0.65 -19.12 17.88
C GLN A 12 1.94 -18.52 18.45
N LEU A 13 2.81 -19.34 19.04
CA LEU A 13 4.12 -18.91 19.54
C LEU A 13 5.01 -18.40 18.40
N LEU A 14 5.11 -19.16 17.30
CA LEU A 14 5.88 -18.79 16.12
C LEU A 14 5.36 -17.49 15.49
N ALA A 15 4.03 -17.34 15.33
CA ALA A 15 3.42 -16.11 14.83
C ALA A 15 3.69 -14.88 15.74
N GLY A 16 3.91 -15.12 17.04
CA GLY A 16 4.31 -14.10 18.01
C GLY A 16 5.77 -13.66 17.90
N GLY A 17 6.62 -14.41 17.19
CA GLY A 17 8.08 -14.23 17.22
C GLY A 17 8.76 -14.95 18.39
N ARG A 18 8.22 -16.10 18.78
CA ARG A 18 8.78 -16.96 19.84
C ARG A 18 9.02 -18.37 19.29
N CYS A 19 10.00 -19.06 19.86
CA CYS A 19 10.23 -20.46 19.53
C CYS A 19 9.02 -21.31 19.93
N GLY A 20 8.63 -22.23 19.04
CA GLY A 20 7.50 -23.14 19.27
C GLY A 20 7.71 -24.16 20.38
N LEU A 21 8.96 -24.43 20.77
CA LEU A 21 9.33 -25.41 21.78
C LEU A 21 9.74 -24.77 23.11
N CYS A 22 10.72 -23.86 23.11
CA CYS A 22 11.21 -23.22 24.33
C CYS A 22 10.49 -21.91 24.69
N ALA A 23 9.58 -21.41 23.85
CA ALA A 23 8.82 -20.17 24.03
C ALA A 23 9.66 -18.88 24.18
N GLU A 24 10.98 -18.96 23.99
CA GLU A 24 11.90 -17.83 24.05
C GLU A 24 11.72 -16.90 22.83
N ARG A 25 12.04 -15.62 22.98
CA ARG A 25 11.93 -14.66 21.87
C ARG A 25 13.00 -14.93 20.82
N VAL A 26 12.57 -14.97 19.57
CA VAL A 26 13.46 -15.19 18.42
C VAL A 26 13.19 -14.15 17.33
N SER A 27 14.18 -13.91 16.47
CA SER A 27 13.98 -12.99 15.36
C SER A 27 12.97 -13.57 14.35
N ARG A 28 12.03 -12.74 13.89
CA ARG A 28 11.03 -13.17 12.89
C ARG A 28 11.67 -13.53 11.54
N THR A 29 12.82 -12.93 11.24
CA THR A 29 13.65 -13.30 10.10
C THR A 29 14.23 -14.71 10.24
N ALA A 30 14.66 -15.13 11.44
CA ALA A 30 15.12 -16.49 11.67
C ALA A 30 14.00 -17.52 11.52
N ILE A 31 12.78 -17.19 11.99
CA ILE A 31 11.59 -18.04 11.75
C ILE A 31 11.27 -18.14 10.25
N LEU A 32 11.37 -17.02 9.51
CA LEU A 32 11.09 -17.02 8.08
C LEU A 32 12.10 -17.85 7.26
N ARG A 33 13.36 -17.92 7.72
CA ARG A 33 14.43 -18.69 7.11
C ARG A 33 14.56 -20.12 7.65
N GLU A 34 13.62 -20.54 8.49
CA GLU A 34 13.63 -21.87 9.12
C GLU A 34 14.92 -22.19 9.89
N ALA A 35 15.60 -21.16 10.40
CA ALA A 35 16.86 -21.29 11.11
C ALA A 35 16.70 -22.05 12.43
N ALA A 36 17.80 -22.61 12.95
CA ALA A 36 17.81 -23.21 14.28
C ALA A 36 17.64 -22.13 15.37
N CYS A 37 16.91 -22.45 16.43
CA CYS A 37 16.78 -21.58 17.59
C CYS A 37 18.11 -21.47 18.33
N GLU A 38 18.56 -20.24 18.61
CA GLU A 38 19.82 -19.96 19.32
C GLU A 38 19.86 -20.55 20.76
N TYR A 39 18.70 -20.81 21.36
CA TYR A 39 18.60 -21.30 22.75
C TYR A 39 18.46 -22.82 22.86
N CYS A 40 17.61 -23.43 22.03
CA CYS A 40 17.28 -24.86 22.13
C CYS A 40 17.66 -25.69 20.90
N GLY A 41 18.21 -25.06 19.85
CA GLY A 41 18.63 -25.75 18.62
C GLY A 41 17.50 -26.27 17.72
N SER A 42 16.24 -26.14 18.13
CA SER A 42 15.12 -26.62 17.32
C SER A 42 14.92 -25.78 16.07
N THR A 43 14.53 -26.41 14.96
CA THR A 43 14.21 -25.71 13.70
C THR A 43 12.98 -24.81 13.87
N LEU A 44 13.11 -23.54 13.48
CA LEU A 44 12.07 -22.53 13.59
C LEU A 44 11.23 -22.49 12.31
N GLY A 45 10.46 -23.53 12.04
CA GLY A 45 9.62 -23.64 10.83
C GLY A 45 8.16 -23.94 11.14
N PHE A 46 7.27 -23.60 10.21
CA PHE A 46 5.90 -24.09 10.22
C PHE A 46 5.93 -25.47 9.54
N HIS A 47 5.96 -26.56 10.31
CA HIS A 47 5.85 -27.90 9.73
C HIS A 47 4.53 -28.00 8.92
N ASP A 48 4.61 -28.60 7.73
CA ASP A 48 3.54 -28.84 6.74
C ASP A 48 2.96 -27.65 5.95
N HIS A 49 3.19 -26.39 6.33
CA HIS A 49 2.58 -25.25 5.64
C HIS A 49 3.57 -24.10 5.39
N ASP A 50 3.52 -23.55 4.17
CA ASP A 50 4.29 -22.37 3.79
C ASP A 50 3.98 -21.24 4.79
N VAL A 51 5.00 -20.66 5.42
CA VAL A 51 4.87 -19.60 6.45
C VAL A 51 4.00 -18.45 5.94
N LEU A 52 4.05 -18.24 4.63
CA LEU A 52 3.25 -17.27 3.89
C LEU A 52 1.75 -17.54 3.98
N ASP A 53 1.31 -18.79 3.83
CA ASP A 53 -0.10 -19.19 3.86
C ASP A 53 -0.68 -19.10 5.26
N ALA A 54 0.10 -19.45 6.28
CA ALA A 54 -0.27 -19.29 7.69
C ALA A 54 -0.46 -17.80 8.06
N LEU A 55 0.36 -16.91 7.50
CA LEU A 55 0.22 -15.46 7.68
C LEU A 55 -0.93 -14.87 6.86
N GLU A 56 -1.25 -15.47 5.71
CA GLU A 56 -2.33 -15.04 4.82
C GLU A 56 -3.71 -15.38 5.38
N SER A 57 -3.91 -16.60 5.87
CA SER A 57 -5.19 -17.05 6.46
C SER A 57 -5.66 -16.14 7.59
N ARG A 58 -4.75 -15.69 8.46
CA ARG A 58 -5.07 -14.72 9.53
C ARG A 58 -5.41 -13.33 9.02
N ARG A 59 -4.90 -12.97 7.85
CA ARG A 59 -5.10 -11.65 7.25
C ARG A 59 -6.37 -11.60 6.40
N LEU A 60 -6.81 -12.75 5.87
CA LEU A 60 -7.99 -12.90 5.03
C LEU A 60 -9.23 -12.28 5.67
N TRP A 61 -9.49 -12.60 6.94
CA TRP A 61 -10.65 -12.06 7.67
C TRP A 61 -10.66 -10.53 7.72
N TRP A 62 -9.54 -9.92 8.11
CA TRP A 62 -9.38 -8.47 8.16
C TRP A 62 -9.44 -7.82 6.77
N ARG A 63 -8.99 -8.54 5.73
CA ARG A 63 -9.04 -8.09 4.34
C ARG A 63 -10.48 -8.03 3.85
N VAL A 64 -11.25 -9.10 4.05
CA VAL A 64 -12.68 -9.17 3.68
C VAL A 64 -13.49 -8.13 4.45
N LEU A 65 -13.31 -8.04 5.77
CA LEU A 65 -14.00 -7.05 6.59
C LEU A 65 -13.65 -5.62 6.17
N GLY A 66 -12.38 -5.36 5.89
CA GLY A 66 -11.91 -4.09 5.37
C GLY A 66 -12.60 -3.74 4.05
N TYR A 67 -12.61 -4.64 3.07
CA TYR A 67 -13.27 -4.40 1.79
C TYR A 67 -14.77 -4.17 1.93
N ALA A 68 -15.46 -4.94 2.77
CA ALA A 68 -16.88 -4.74 3.04
C ALA A 68 -17.14 -3.35 3.65
N MET A 69 -16.33 -2.91 4.61
CA MET A 69 -16.45 -1.58 5.20
C MET A 69 -16.18 -0.47 4.19
N VAL A 70 -15.17 -0.60 3.35
CA VAL A 70 -14.88 0.39 2.31
C VAL A 70 -16.01 0.47 1.30
N ALA A 71 -16.51 -0.67 0.82
CA ALA A 71 -17.61 -0.71 -0.13
C ALA A 71 -18.87 -0.06 0.45
N PHE A 72 -19.22 -0.39 1.70
CA PHE A 72 -20.36 0.21 2.39
C PHE A 72 -20.19 1.73 2.59
N ALA A 73 -19.02 2.16 3.05
CA ALA A 73 -18.76 3.56 3.31
C ALA A 73 -18.68 4.38 1.99
N SER A 74 -18.12 3.83 0.92
CA SER A 74 -18.15 4.44 -0.42
C SER A 74 -19.57 4.54 -0.97
N PHE A 75 -20.44 3.56 -0.72
CA PHE A 75 -21.85 3.62 -1.11
C PHE A 75 -22.61 4.74 -0.37
N VAL A 76 -22.44 4.84 0.95
CA VAL A 76 -23.07 5.91 1.75
C VAL A 76 -22.51 7.29 1.42
N ALA A 77 -21.20 7.39 1.20
CA ALA A 77 -20.53 8.64 0.89
C ALA A 77 -20.71 9.11 -0.56
N GLY A 78 -21.22 8.26 -1.46
CA GLY A 78 -21.53 8.64 -2.84
C GLY A 78 -22.54 9.80 -2.97
N ALA A 79 -23.28 10.11 -1.90
CA ALA A 79 -24.14 11.29 -1.83
C ALA A 79 -23.37 12.61 -1.56
N ILE A 80 -22.15 12.55 -1.01
CA ILE A 80 -21.35 13.71 -0.63
C ILE A 80 -19.89 13.51 -1.10
N PRO A 81 -19.47 14.11 -2.22
CA PRO A 81 -18.15 13.87 -2.83
C PRO A 81 -16.97 14.09 -1.88
N MET A 82 -17.03 15.13 -1.03
CA MET A 82 -15.98 15.41 -0.04
C MET A 82 -15.88 14.34 1.04
N LEU A 83 -17.02 13.78 1.47
CA LEU A 83 -17.04 12.70 2.46
C LEU A 83 -16.42 11.42 1.88
N GLN A 84 -16.64 11.16 0.59
CA GLN A 84 -16.07 10.01 -0.11
C GLN A 84 -14.55 10.04 -0.09
N VAL A 85 -13.92 11.19 -0.34
CA VAL A 85 -12.46 11.34 -0.28
C VAL A 85 -11.92 11.01 1.11
N VAL A 86 -12.55 11.55 2.18
CA VAL A 86 -12.14 11.30 3.57
C VAL A 86 -12.25 9.81 3.92
N VAL A 87 -13.37 9.18 3.55
CA VAL A 87 -13.59 7.74 3.75
C VAL A 87 -12.54 6.91 3.01
N GLN A 88 -12.23 7.24 1.75
CA GLN A 88 -11.21 6.55 0.96
C GLN A 88 -9.83 6.64 1.62
N LEU A 89 -9.45 7.82 2.11
CA LEU A 89 -8.18 8.04 2.79
C LEU A 89 -8.11 7.25 4.10
N LEU A 90 -9.17 7.28 4.90
CA LEU A 90 -9.24 6.54 6.16
C LEU A 90 -9.18 5.03 5.92
N ALA A 91 -9.92 4.55 4.92
CA ALA A 91 -9.91 3.16 4.46
C ALA A 91 -8.51 2.70 4.06
N LEU A 92 -7.84 3.45 3.19
CA LEU A 92 -6.48 3.18 2.76
C LEU A 92 -5.51 3.18 3.95
N PHE A 93 -5.63 4.14 4.86
CA PHE A 93 -4.78 4.22 6.04
C PHE A 93 -4.97 3.01 6.96
N ILE A 94 -6.22 2.66 7.29
CA ILE A 94 -6.54 1.51 8.15
C ILE A 94 -6.08 0.21 7.50
N LEU A 95 -6.40 -0.02 6.23
CA LEU A 95 -5.95 -1.19 5.48
C LEU A 95 -4.42 -1.26 5.42
N HIS A 96 -3.74 -0.14 5.17
CA HIS A 96 -2.28 -0.10 5.17
C HIS A 96 -1.69 -0.50 6.53
N VAL A 97 -2.23 0.04 7.63
CA VAL A 97 -1.72 -0.23 8.98
C VAL A 97 -2.03 -1.67 9.41
N VAL A 98 -3.25 -2.15 9.21
CA VAL A 98 -3.70 -3.47 9.69
C VAL A 98 -3.14 -4.61 8.83
N VAL A 99 -3.20 -4.45 7.51
CA VAL A 99 -2.89 -5.51 6.54
C VAL A 99 -1.40 -5.50 6.18
N LEU A 100 -0.81 -4.35 5.87
CA LEU A 100 0.56 -4.30 5.31
C LEU A 100 1.64 -4.20 6.39
N ARG A 101 1.45 -3.39 7.44
CA ARG A 101 2.48 -3.12 8.45
C ARG A 101 2.94 -4.38 9.19
N ARG A 102 2.02 -5.32 9.47
CA ARG A 102 2.33 -6.56 10.21
C ARG A 102 3.30 -7.47 9.47
N GLY A 103 3.18 -7.60 8.15
CA GLY A 103 4.07 -8.45 7.37
C GLY A 103 5.46 -7.85 7.14
N LEU A 104 5.59 -6.51 7.13
CA LEU A 104 6.89 -5.84 7.02
C LEU A 104 7.86 -6.14 8.17
N VAL A 105 7.35 -6.56 9.33
CA VAL A 105 8.18 -6.89 10.50
C VAL A 105 8.99 -8.17 10.31
N TRP A 106 8.56 -9.03 9.37
CA TRP A 106 9.23 -10.30 9.05
C TRP A 106 10.41 -10.13 8.08
N LEU A 107 10.52 -8.97 7.42
CA LEU A 107 11.64 -8.65 6.55
C LEU A 107 12.83 -8.08 7.32
N SER A 108 14.02 -8.35 6.81
CA SER A 108 15.27 -7.67 7.17
C SER A 108 15.18 -6.15 6.95
N PRO A 109 15.98 -5.33 7.66
CA PRO A 109 15.86 -3.87 7.62
C PRO A 109 15.99 -3.27 6.21
N SER A 110 16.94 -3.77 5.41
CA SER A 110 17.19 -3.31 4.04
C SER A 110 16.00 -3.63 3.11
N ARG A 111 15.50 -4.87 3.12
CA ARG A 111 14.30 -5.27 2.35
C ARG A 111 13.05 -4.55 2.80
N ARG A 112 12.94 -4.24 4.10
CA ARG A 112 11.81 -3.49 4.66
C ARG A 112 11.75 -2.07 4.10
N ILE A 113 12.89 -1.39 3.96
CA ILE A 113 12.95 -0.06 3.36
C ILE A 113 12.51 -0.13 1.90
N LEU A 114 13.08 -1.05 1.13
CA LEU A 114 12.75 -1.23 -0.28
C LEU A 114 11.25 -1.54 -0.48
N ALA A 115 10.70 -2.47 0.30
CA ALA A 115 9.28 -2.81 0.26
C ALA A 115 8.38 -1.60 0.59
N ARG A 116 8.74 -0.80 1.61
CA ARG A 116 8.01 0.43 1.95
C ARG A 116 8.05 1.45 0.82
N ILE A 117 9.21 1.66 0.21
CA ILE A 117 9.36 2.59 -0.91
C ILE A 117 8.53 2.11 -2.10
N SER A 118 8.61 0.83 -2.47
CA SER A 118 7.81 0.25 -3.55
C SER A 118 6.30 0.38 -3.29
N MET A 119 5.83 0.10 -2.08
CA MET A 119 4.40 0.26 -1.73
C MET A 119 3.95 1.72 -1.76
N LYS A 120 4.79 2.66 -1.30
CA LYS A 120 4.50 4.10 -1.35
C LYS A 120 4.44 4.60 -2.79
N LEU A 121 5.40 4.22 -3.63
CA LEU A 121 5.42 4.58 -5.05
C LEU A 121 4.22 3.98 -5.78
N PHE A 122 3.87 2.72 -5.50
CA PHE A 122 2.68 2.11 -6.07
C PHE A 122 1.40 2.85 -5.65
N GLY A 123 1.30 3.24 -4.37
CA GLY A 123 0.20 4.09 -3.90
C GLY A 123 0.16 5.46 -4.58
N ALA A 124 1.33 6.09 -4.81
CA ALA A 124 1.42 7.35 -5.54
C ALA A 124 0.95 7.20 -7.00
N VAL A 125 1.38 6.14 -7.69
CA VAL A 125 0.92 5.84 -9.06
C VAL A 125 -0.59 5.64 -9.11
N ILE A 126 -1.16 4.88 -8.16
CA ILE A 126 -2.62 4.69 -8.07
C ILE A 126 -3.34 6.01 -7.80
N ALA A 127 -2.81 6.86 -6.92
CA ALA A 127 -3.38 8.17 -6.63
C ALA A 127 -3.34 9.09 -7.86
N THR A 128 -2.22 9.11 -8.59
CA THR A 128 -2.10 9.86 -9.85
C THR A 128 -3.10 9.35 -10.90
N MET A 129 -3.25 8.03 -11.04
CA MET A 129 -4.25 7.44 -11.94
C MET A 129 -5.68 7.79 -11.50
N ALA A 130 -5.98 7.77 -10.19
CA ALA A 130 -7.27 8.19 -9.66
C ALA A 130 -7.59 9.64 -10.02
N LEU A 131 -6.61 10.53 -9.89
CA LEU A 131 -6.74 11.94 -10.26
C LEU A 131 -7.03 12.09 -11.76
N LEU A 132 -6.27 11.41 -12.61
CA LEU A 132 -6.46 11.47 -14.07
C LEU A 132 -7.85 10.95 -14.48
N VAL A 133 -8.29 9.85 -13.89
CA VAL A 133 -9.62 9.28 -14.10
C VAL A 133 -10.71 10.25 -13.66
N ASN A 134 -10.56 10.89 -12.49
CA ASN A 134 -11.51 11.89 -12.01
C ASN A 134 -11.61 13.10 -12.94
N VAL A 135 -10.47 13.64 -13.40
CA VAL A 135 -10.44 14.78 -14.34
C VAL A 135 -11.08 14.40 -15.68
N ALA A 136 -10.79 13.21 -16.19
CA ALA A 136 -11.35 12.73 -17.45
C ALA A 136 -12.88 12.48 -17.39
N ILE A 137 -13.40 12.06 -16.23
CA ILE A 137 -14.81 11.71 -16.05
C ILE A 137 -15.65 12.88 -15.54
N ALA A 138 -15.05 13.88 -14.91
CA ALA A 138 -15.73 15.08 -14.42
C ALA A 138 -16.72 15.73 -15.42
N PRO A 139 -16.45 15.78 -16.74
CA PRO A 139 -17.38 16.35 -17.72
C PRO A 139 -18.68 15.54 -17.91
N LEU A 140 -18.72 14.26 -17.52
CA LEU A 140 -19.88 13.38 -17.68
C LEU A 140 -20.85 13.50 -16.50
N VAL A 141 -21.68 14.55 -16.52
CA VAL A 141 -22.73 14.79 -15.52
C VAL A 141 -23.75 13.63 -15.52
N GLY A 142 -24.01 13.02 -14.36
CA GLY A 142 -25.00 11.94 -14.16
C GLY A 142 -24.41 10.52 -14.15
N ALA A 143 -23.44 10.21 -15.02
CA ALA A 143 -22.73 8.92 -15.00
C ALA A 143 -21.54 8.91 -14.02
N SER A 144 -21.02 10.09 -13.68
CA SER A 144 -19.83 10.26 -12.83
C SER A 144 -19.99 9.62 -11.45
N ALA A 145 -21.16 9.74 -10.80
CA ALA A 145 -21.38 9.19 -9.45
C ALA A 145 -21.26 7.65 -9.40
N PHE A 146 -21.80 6.94 -10.39
CA PHE A 146 -21.68 5.48 -10.47
C PHE A 146 -20.25 5.04 -10.78
N ILE A 147 -19.58 5.73 -11.71
CA ILE A 147 -18.21 5.38 -12.09
C ILE A 147 -17.26 5.68 -10.94
N LEU A 148 -17.36 6.85 -10.30
CA LEU A 148 -16.59 7.22 -9.11
C LEU A 148 -16.83 6.26 -7.94
N GLY A 149 -18.09 5.85 -7.73
CA GLY A 149 -18.49 4.88 -6.70
C GLY A 149 -17.90 3.49 -6.91
N ALA A 150 -17.66 3.07 -8.16
CA ALA A 150 -17.04 1.79 -8.49
C ALA A 150 -15.49 1.87 -8.53
N VAL A 151 -14.95 2.97 -9.06
CA VAL A 151 -13.51 3.19 -9.21
C VAL A 151 -12.82 3.28 -7.85
N GLY A 152 -13.41 3.96 -6.87
CA GLY A 152 -12.81 4.09 -5.53
C GLY A 152 -12.48 2.75 -4.87
N PRO A 153 -13.47 1.85 -4.68
CA PRO A 153 -13.25 0.51 -4.14
C PRO A 153 -12.28 -0.32 -5.00
N ALA A 154 -12.38 -0.23 -6.34
CA ALA A 154 -11.48 -0.96 -7.25
C ALA A 154 -10.01 -0.53 -7.09
N LEU A 155 -9.73 0.77 -7.02
CA LEU A 155 -8.39 1.30 -6.78
C LEU A 155 -7.88 0.93 -5.38
N THR A 156 -8.76 0.91 -4.38
CA THR A 156 -8.42 0.49 -3.02
C THR A 156 -8.04 -0.99 -2.98
N ALA A 157 -8.80 -1.85 -3.65
CA ALA A 157 -8.48 -3.28 -3.79
C ALA A 157 -7.16 -3.47 -4.54
N LEU A 158 -6.96 -2.76 -5.66
CA LEU A 158 -5.73 -2.80 -6.45
C LEU A 158 -4.51 -2.42 -5.61
N TYR A 159 -4.62 -1.36 -4.79
CA TYR A 159 -3.56 -0.94 -3.89
C TYR A 159 -3.19 -2.02 -2.87
N VAL A 160 -4.20 -2.59 -2.20
CA VAL A 160 -3.99 -3.59 -1.15
C VAL A 160 -3.43 -4.89 -1.73
N GLU A 161 -4.03 -5.42 -2.78
CA GLU A 161 -3.59 -6.67 -3.41
C GLU A 161 -2.23 -6.52 -4.06
N GLY A 162 -1.99 -5.42 -4.79
CA GLY A 162 -0.66 -5.15 -5.37
C GLY A 162 0.41 -5.00 -4.28
N SER A 163 0.11 -4.31 -3.18
CA SER A 163 1.04 -4.20 -2.05
C SER A 163 1.27 -5.54 -1.35
N LEU A 164 0.26 -6.41 -1.26
CA LEU A 164 0.41 -7.76 -0.73
C LEU A 164 1.26 -8.64 -1.64
N VAL A 165 1.10 -8.55 -2.97
CA VAL A 165 1.92 -9.26 -3.94
C VAL A 165 3.39 -8.83 -3.80
N ILE A 166 3.66 -7.53 -3.72
CA ILE A 166 5.01 -7.00 -3.45
C ILE A 166 5.55 -7.61 -2.14
N LEU A 167 4.76 -7.59 -1.07
CA LEU A 167 5.17 -8.11 0.23
C LEU A 167 5.46 -9.62 0.19
N ARG A 168 4.59 -10.43 -0.41
CA ARG A 168 4.76 -11.88 -0.56
C ARG A 168 6.00 -12.21 -1.35
N ARG A 169 6.22 -11.53 -2.48
CA ARG A 169 7.41 -11.74 -3.29
C ARG A 169 8.69 -11.45 -2.50
N ARG A 170 8.69 -10.36 -1.71
CA ARG A 170 9.84 -9.98 -0.88
C ARG A 170 10.08 -10.95 0.28
N LEU A 171 9.01 -11.44 0.91
CA LEU A 171 9.09 -12.45 1.96
C LEU A 171 9.61 -13.77 1.42
N ARG A 172 9.13 -14.22 0.25
CA ARG A 172 9.61 -15.43 -0.41
C ARG A 172 11.10 -15.36 -0.73
N TRP A 173 11.57 -14.24 -1.29
CA TRP A 173 13.00 -14.06 -1.55
C TRP A 173 13.86 -13.98 -0.28
N GLU A 174 13.30 -13.54 0.84
CA GLU A 174 14.00 -13.55 2.14
C GLU A 174 14.03 -14.96 2.74
N ALA A 175 12.97 -15.75 2.57
CA ALA A 175 12.90 -17.17 2.95
C ALA A 175 13.88 -18.02 2.12
N GLU A 176 13.98 -17.75 0.82
CA GLU A 176 14.95 -18.37 -0.10
C GLU A 176 16.39 -17.84 0.07
N GLU A 177 16.65 -17.04 1.11
CA GLU A 177 17.96 -16.44 1.42
C GLU A 177 18.63 -15.68 0.26
N GLN A 178 17.86 -15.16 -0.69
CA GLN A 178 18.44 -14.47 -1.83
C GLN A 178 19.15 -13.18 -1.37
N PRO A 179 20.32 -12.83 -1.92
CA PRO A 179 20.95 -11.54 -1.64
C PRO A 179 20.15 -10.42 -2.31
N LEU A 180 20.14 -9.23 -1.70
CA LEU A 180 19.50 -8.06 -2.29
C LEU A 180 20.35 -7.55 -3.46
N LYS A 181 19.84 -7.62 -4.69
CA LYS A 181 20.56 -7.11 -5.86
C LYS A 181 20.37 -5.60 -5.99
N THR A 182 21.43 -4.87 -6.35
CA THR A 182 21.37 -3.41 -6.60
C THR A 182 20.37 -3.04 -7.69
N ALA A 183 20.22 -3.90 -8.71
CA ALA A 183 19.23 -3.74 -9.77
C ALA A 183 17.78 -3.69 -9.27
N GLU A 184 17.46 -4.24 -8.10
CA GLU A 184 16.11 -4.17 -7.53
C GLU A 184 15.70 -2.77 -7.10
N TRP A 185 16.66 -1.85 -6.96
CA TRP A 185 16.42 -0.42 -6.71
C TRP A 185 16.12 0.36 -7.99
N ALA A 186 16.46 -0.18 -9.16
CA ALA A 186 16.26 0.52 -10.43
C ALA A 186 14.77 0.73 -10.72
N LEU A 187 13.91 -0.25 -10.42
CA LEU A 187 12.47 -0.16 -10.65
C LEU A 187 11.79 0.94 -9.79
N PRO A 188 11.93 0.96 -8.46
CA PRO A 188 11.39 2.07 -7.67
C PRO A 188 12.07 3.40 -7.99
N GLY A 189 13.37 3.42 -8.30
CA GLY A 189 14.07 4.64 -8.74
C GLY A 189 13.48 5.20 -10.03
N GLY A 190 13.26 4.36 -11.04
CA GLY A 190 12.67 4.74 -12.32
C GLY A 190 11.25 5.25 -12.18
N VAL A 191 10.41 4.58 -11.37
CA VAL A 191 9.04 5.04 -11.08
C VAL A 191 9.06 6.39 -10.35
N MET A 192 9.99 6.60 -9.42
CA MET A 192 10.14 7.88 -8.72
C MET A 192 10.53 9.01 -9.68
N VAL A 193 11.49 8.78 -10.57
CA VAL A 193 11.89 9.75 -11.61
C VAL A 193 10.71 10.06 -12.54
N ALA A 194 9.99 9.03 -13.00
CA ALA A 194 8.82 9.22 -13.85
C ALA A 194 7.73 10.07 -13.14
N LEU A 195 7.45 9.80 -11.86
CA LEU A 195 6.52 10.60 -11.06
C LEU A 195 6.99 12.04 -10.93
N LEU A 196 8.27 12.28 -10.67
CA LEU A 196 8.83 13.63 -10.60
C LEU A 196 8.71 14.38 -11.94
N VAL A 197 8.93 13.70 -13.06
CA VAL A 197 8.74 14.29 -14.40
C VAL A 197 7.29 14.65 -14.64
N VAL A 198 6.34 13.78 -14.27
CA VAL A 198 4.90 14.04 -14.40
C VAL A 198 4.45 15.19 -13.50
N VAL A 199 4.91 15.25 -12.25
CA VAL A 199 4.61 16.35 -11.32
C VAL A 199 5.22 17.66 -11.84
N GLY A 200 6.48 17.62 -12.28
CA GLY A 200 7.16 18.79 -12.84
C GLY A 200 6.48 19.31 -14.11
N SER A 201 6.05 18.43 -15.02
CA SER A 201 5.36 18.82 -16.24
C SER A 201 3.95 19.37 -15.97
N THR A 202 3.22 18.79 -15.01
CA THR A 202 1.90 19.31 -14.62
C THR A 202 2.01 20.68 -13.94
N VAL A 203 2.94 20.86 -13.01
CA VAL A 203 3.21 22.18 -12.40
C VAL A 203 3.63 23.19 -13.47
N GLY A 204 4.51 22.81 -14.39
CA GLY A 204 4.93 23.67 -15.50
C GLY A 204 3.78 24.04 -16.44
N ALA A 205 2.88 23.10 -16.75
CA ALA A 205 1.70 23.36 -17.56
C ALA A 205 0.70 24.29 -16.86
N VAL A 206 0.48 24.10 -15.54
CA VAL A 206 -0.38 24.98 -14.74
C VAL A 206 0.22 26.38 -14.65
N ALA A 207 1.51 26.52 -14.36
CA ALA A 207 2.18 27.82 -14.33
C ALA A 207 2.15 28.52 -15.70
N GLY A 208 2.39 27.77 -16.78
CA GLY A 208 2.33 28.28 -18.15
C GLY A 208 0.93 28.72 -18.58
N THR A 209 -0.11 27.96 -18.21
CA THR A 209 -1.50 28.34 -18.47
C THR A 209 -1.93 29.54 -17.63
N LEU A 210 -1.57 29.61 -16.35
CA LEU A 210 -1.79 30.79 -15.51
C LEU A 210 -1.07 32.02 -16.06
N HIS A 211 0.17 31.87 -16.52
CA HIS A 211 0.91 32.96 -17.16
C HIS A 211 0.20 33.43 -18.44
N ALA A 212 -0.18 32.52 -19.33
CA ALA A 212 -0.93 32.83 -20.54
C ALA A 212 -2.27 33.53 -20.24
N LEU A 213 -2.99 33.10 -19.20
CA LEU A 213 -4.23 33.72 -18.74
C LEU A 213 -4.01 35.09 -18.09
N SER A 214 -2.88 35.30 -17.41
CA SER A 214 -2.52 36.60 -16.83
C SER A 214 -2.16 37.63 -17.90
N THR A 215 -1.65 37.17 -19.05
CA THR A 215 -1.33 37.99 -20.22
C THR A 215 -2.49 38.16 -21.19
N ALA A 216 -3.57 37.40 -21.03
CA ALA A 216 -4.79 37.59 -21.79
C ALA A 216 -5.58 38.77 -21.19
N ASP A 217 -5.93 39.76 -22.00
CA ASP A 217 -6.70 40.96 -21.59
C ASP A 217 -8.18 40.62 -21.28
N ILE A 218 -8.40 39.69 -20.35
CA ILE A 218 -9.72 39.33 -19.82
C ILE A 218 -9.78 39.84 -18.37
N PRO A 219 -10.45 40.97 -18.11
CA PRO A 219 -10.22 41.81 -16.92
C PRO A 219 -10.44 41.11 -15.57
N THR A 220 -11.35 40.13 -15.49
CA THR A 220 -11.59 39.34 -14.27
C THR A 220 -10.74 38.09 -14.14
N VAL A 221 -10.31 37.48 -15.26
CA VAL A 221 -9.54 36.24 -15.24
C VAL A 221 -8.04 36.53 -15.04
N SER A 222 -7.56 37.65 -15.58
CA SER A 222 -6.16 38.08 -15.46
C SER A 222 -5.79 38.52 -14.03
N GLU A 223 -6.70 39.19 -13.31
CA GLU A 223 -6.50 39.54 -11.89
C GLU A 223 -6.41 38.31 -10.98
N ILE A 224 -7.31 37.33 -11.18
CA ILE A 224 -7.32 36.06 -10.42
C ILE A 224 -6.05 35.24 -10.73
N ALA A 225 -5.63 35.19 -11.99
CA ALA A 225 -4.42 34.49 -12.39
C ALA A 225 -3.15 35.12 -11.79
N LYS A 226 -3.06 36.47 -11.75
CA LYS A 226 -1.95 37.20 -11.12
C LYS A 226 -1.85 36.91 -9.62
N THR A 227 -2.96 36.99 -8.90
CA THR A 227 -2.98 36.72 -7.45
C THR A 227 -2.59 35.28 -7.13
N LEU A 228 -3.00 34.30 -7.95
CA LEU A 228 -2.58 32.90 -7.80
C LEU A 228 -1.09 32.69 -8.10
N LEU A 229 -0.51 33.42 -9.06
CA LEU A 229 0.92 33.38 -9.38
C LEU A 229 1.78 34.00 -8.26
N GLU A 230 1.35 35.10 -7.66
CA GLU A 230 2.02 35.72 -6.52
C GLU A 230 2.03 34.83 -5.28
N LEU A 231 0.95 34.06 -5.05
CA LEU A 231 0.87 33.09 -3.95
C LEU A 231 1.73 31.83 -4.17
N ALA A 232 2.14 31.57 -5.41
CA ALA A 232 2.93 30.39 -5.77
C ALA A 232 4.46 30.64 -5.76
N GLN A 233 4.89 31.89 -5.58
CA GLN A 233 6.29 32.31 -5.40
C GLN A 233 6.71 32.23 -3.93
#